data_AF-A0A562IE62-F1
#
_entry.id   AF-A0A562IE62-F1
#
_cell.length_a   1.000
_cell.length_b   1.000
_cell.length_c   1.000
_cell.angle_alpha   90.00
_cell.angle_beta   90.00
_cell.angle_gamma   90.00
#
_symmetry.space_group_name_H-M   'P 1'
#
loop_
_entity.id
_entity.type
_entity.pdbx_description
1 polymer ?
#
loop_
_entity_poly.entity_id
_entity_poly.type
_entity_poly.pdbx_seq_one_letter_code
_entity_poly.pdbx_strand_id
1 'polypeptide(L)'
;MATRTVTLTARVRDAAGNATASTTTLTVQAPLALGWCPPQSSAASVQAMLARYPRPRSIRVYSGSGAGLESWSSGALAQVPADCAAHYSFKDWSSATSPTAVRDWLSARPVARRQVVDLLTLDHEPEQQNGDDPTPAAYRQEWQELVAALAGHPRRREVWLVPVFTEYYARRTATWWADFGVVSGYAGVDAVGFDIYDAGYERYRTPVERNDFALAQARRVGRPLVVPEWGIKRKPTLNSGVAYDPNGTLCAQAMRDNMTHLRAQPDLPYVEWFYRGDCNLDATLTYPSGQTYVRDAERAAFVQLTA
;
A
#
# COMPACT_ATOMS: atom_id res chain seq x y z
N MET A 1 0.66 -7.86 -11.38
CA MET A 1 -0.58 -8.40 -11.96
C MET A 1 -1.17 -9.53 -11.13
N ALA A 2 -1.89 -9.21 -10.05
CA ALA A 2 -2.67 -10.19 -9.29
C ALA A 2 -3.45 -11.10 -10.23
N THR A 3 -3.00 -12.35 -10.32
CA THR A 3 -3.57 -13.32 -11.24
C THR A 3 -4.68 -14.05 -10.52
N ARG A 4 -5.93 -13.75 -10.87
CA ARG A 4 -7.07 -14.49 -10.34
C ARG A 4 -7.48 -15.55 -11.33
N THR A 5 -7.35 -16.79 -10.91
CA THR A 5 -7.94 -17.94 -11.59
C THR A 5 -9.44 -17.94 -11.30
N VAL A 6 -10.26 -17.69 -12.31
CA VAL A 6 -11.72 -17.76 -12.22
C VAL A 6 -12.18 -19.00 -12.96
N THR A 7 -12.85 -19.90 -12.24
CA THR A 7 -13.48 -21.07 -12.85
C THR A 7 -14.85 -20.68 -13.36
N LEU A 8 -15.04 -20.66 -14.68
CA LEU A 8 -16.35 -20.52 -15.31
C LEU A 8 -16.96 -21.90 -15.50
N THR A 9 -18.14 -22.13 -14.94
CA THR A 9 -18.93 -23.34 -15.17
C THR A 9 -20.17 -22.97 -15.98
N ALA A 10 -20.24 -23.43 -17.23
CA ALA A 10 -21.45 -23.34 -18.04
C ALA A 10 -22.29 -24.61 -17.83
N ARG A 11 -23.59 -24.44 -17.62
CA ARG A 11 -24.54 -25.56 -17.49
C ARG A 11 -25.65 -25.39 -18.52
N VAL A 12 -25.90 -26.44 -19.31
CA VAL A 12 -27.00 -26.50 -20.27
C VAL A 12 -27.92 -27.63 -19.86
N ARG A 13 -29.24 -27.40 -19.95
CA ARG A 13 -30.25 -28.43 -19.71
C ARG A 13 -31.14 -28.53 -20.94
N ASP A 14 -31.40 -29.74 -21.42
CA ASP A 14 -32.27 -29.96 -22.57
C ASP A 14 -33.75 -30.05 -22.16
N ALA A 15 -34.64 -30.11 -23.16
CA ALA A 15 -36.09 -30.22 -22.94
C ALA A 15 -36.52 -31.53 -22.29
N ALA A 16 -35.67 -32.57 -22.33
CA ALA A 16 -35.89 -33.84 -21.63
C ALA A 16 -35.39 -33.81 -20.17
N GLY A 17 -34.79 -32.70 -19.74
CA GLY A 17 -34.29 -32.49 -18.38
C GLY A 17 -32.85 -32.94 -18.15
N ASN A 18 -32.15 -33.44 -19.17
CA ASN A 18 -30.75 -33.84 -19.08
C ASN A 18 -29.88 -32.60 -18.91
N ALA A 19 -28.91 -32.63 -18.00
CA ALA A 19 -28.00 -31.52 -17.74
C ALA A 19 -26.57 -31.89 -18.11
N THR A 20 -25.89 -31.00 -18.82
CA THR A 20 -24.46 -31.10 -19.10
C THR A 20 -23.76 -29.84 -18.56
N ALA A 21 -22.61 -30.02 -17.94
CA ALA A 21 -21.77 -28.93 -17.47
C ALA A 21 -20.41 -28.97 -18.18
N SER A 22 -19.87 -27.81 -18.51
CA SER A 22 -18.50 -27.65 -18.96
C SER A 22 -17.83 -26.57 -18.11
N THR A 23 -16.56 -26.81 -17.78
CA THR A 23 -15.79 -25.94 -16.92
C THR A 23 -14.56 -25.47 -17.66
N THR A 24 -14.31 -24.16 -17.64
CA THR A 24 -13.06 -23.58 -18.13
C THR A 24 -12.46 -22.68 -17.07
N THR A 25 -11.15 -22.50 -17.15
CA THR A 25 -10.39 -21.67 -16.24
C THR A 25 -9.96 -20.41 -16.97
N LEU A 26 -10.38 -19.24 -16.49
CA LEU A 26 -9.93 -17.95 -16.98
C LEU A 26 -8.86 -17.40 -16.04
N THR A 27 -7.74 -16.99 -16.62
CA THR A 27 -6.72 -16.21 -15.94
C THR A 27 -7.05 -14.74 -16.12
N VAL A 28 -7.61 -14.10 -15.09
CA VAL A 28 -7.84 -12.65 -15.11
C VAL A 28 -6.61 -11.97 -14.51
N GLN A 29 -5.90 -11.22 -15.34
CA GLN A 29 -4.83 -10.33 -14.89
C GLN A 29 -5.45 -8.96 -14.58
N ALA A 30 -5.54 -8.62 -13.30
CA ALA A 30 -5.74 -7.23 -12.93
C ALA A 30 -4.38 -6.52 -13.10
N PRO A 31 -4.30 -5.42 -13.88
CA PRO A 31 -3.08 -4.62 -13.90
C PRO A 31 -2.79 -4.14 -12.48
N LEU A 32 -1.50 -4.02 -12.17
CA LEU A 32 -1.07 -3.43 -10.90
C LEU A 32 -1.74 -2.06 -10.71
N ALA A 33 -2.41 -1.87 -9.58
CA ALA A 33 -2.99 -0.59 -9.20
C ALA A 33 -1.88 0.33 -8.67
N LEU A 34 -1.65 1.46 -9.37
CA LEU A 34 -0.86 2.57 -8.83
C LEU A 34 -1.80 3.58 -8.18
N GLY A 35 -1.57 3.81 -6.89
CA GLY A 35 -2.22 4.82 -6.06
C GLY A 35 -1.23 5.82 -5.50
N TRP A 36 -1.66 6.57 -4.49
CA TRP A 36 -0.81 7.52 -3.78
C TRP A 36 -1.26 7.75 -2.33
N CYS A 37 -0.31 8.18 -1.52
CA CYS A 37 -0.48 8.65 -0.16
C CYS A 37 -0.48 10.18 -0.18
N PRO A 38 -1.54 10.90 0.21
CA PRO A 38 -1.54 12.36 0.20
C PRO A 38 -0.60 12.92 1.29
N PRO A 39 -0.07 14.14 1.10
CA PRO A 39 0.97 14.69 1.98
C PRO A 39 0.60 14.80 3.46
N GLN A 40 -0.67 15.07 3.80
CA GLN A 40 -1.12 15.22 5.19
C GLN A 40 -2.27 14.27 5.57
N SER A 41 -2.80 13.48 4.64
CA SER A 41 -4.03 12.68 4.86
C SER A 41 -5.17 13.45 5.50
N SER A 42 -5.35 14.68 5.03
CA SER A 42 -6.52 15.51 5.29
C SER A 42 -7.44 15.52 4.08
N ALA A 43 -8.72 15.86 4.28
CA ALA A 43 -9.67 16.04 3.19
C ALA A 43 -9.15 16.98 2.09
N ALA A 44 -8.57 18.12 2.48
CA ALA A 44 -7.99 19.09 1.54
C ALA A 44 -6.83 18.50 0.73
N SER A 45 -5.94 17.71 1.36
CA SER A 45 -4.83 17.08 0.65
C SER A 45 -5.30 16.00 -0.33
N VAL A 46 -6.35 15.24 0.01
CA VAL A 46 -6.96 14.25 -0.90
C VAL A 46 -7.61 14.96 -2.09
N GLN A 47 -8.39 16.02 -1.85
CA GLN A 47 -9.02 16.81 -2.92
C GLN A 47 -7.99 17.45 -3.86
N ALA A 48 -6.91 18.02 -3.33
CA ALA A 48 -5.83 18.60 -4.12
C ALA A 48 -5.13 17.54 -5.00
N MET A 49 -4.89 16.36 -4.44
CA MET A 49 -4.30 15.25 -5.19
C MET A 49 -5.26 14.69 -6.26
N LEU A 50 -6.56 14.58 -5.97
CA LEU A 50 -7.58 14.18 -6.95
C LEU A 50 -7.72 15.19 -8.09
N ALA A 51 -7.57 16.50 -7.83
CA ALA A 51 -7.55 17.50 -8.90
C ALA A 51 -6.38 17.30 -9.87
N ARG A 52 -5.25 16.76 -9.38
CA ARG A 52 -4.05 16.50 -10.19
C ARG A 52 -4.04 15.12 -10.84
N TYR A 53 -4.47 14.09 -10.11
CA TYR A 53 -4.50 12.69 -10.51
C TYR A 53 -5.93 12.16 -10.31
N PRO A 54 -6.85 12.41 -11.25
CA PRO A 54 -8.30 12.27 -11.01
C PRO A 54 -8.83 10.84 -10.98
N ARG A 55 -8.02 9.83 -11.34
CA ARG A 55 -8.45 8.42 -11.41
C ARG A 55 -7.45 7.49 -10.71
N PRO A 56 -7.15 7.69 -9.42
CA PRO A 56 -6.29 6.76 -8.71
C PRO A 56 -6.96 5.40 -8.57
N ARG A 57 -6.16 4.34 -8.51
CA ARG A 57 -6.68 2.98 -8.25
C ARG A 57 -6.72 2.65 -6.76
N SER A 58 -5.84 3.29 -5.98
CA SER A 58 -5.91 3.30 -4.52
C SER A 58 -5.48 4.65 -3.94
N ILE A 59 -5.95 4.96 -2.73
CA ILE A 59 -5.52 6.11 -1.94
C ILE A 59 -5.24 5.62 -0.52
N ARG A 60 -4.02 5.83 -0.03
CA ARG A 60 -3.66 5.51 1.36
C ARG A 60 -3.86 6.70 2.27
N VAL A 61 -4.63 6.55 3.35
CA VAL A 61 -4.87 7.59 4.37
C VAL A 61 -4.40 7.10 5.74
N TYR A 62 -3.97 8.04 6.60
CA TYR A 62 -3.34 7.73 7.88
C TYR A 62 -4.02 8.49 9.01
N SER A 63 -4.24 7.82 10.13
CA SER A 63 -4.45 8.46 11.42
C SER A 63 -3.36 8.03 12.41
N GLY A 64 -2.84 8.99 13.16
CA GLY A 64 -1.87 8.74 14.23
C GLY A 64 -2.53 8.31 15.54
N SER A 65 -1.72 8.08 16.56
CA SER A 65 -2.17 7.75 17.91
C SER A 65 -3.04 8.85 18.51
N GLY A 66 -4.11 8.44 19.21
CA GLY A 66 -5.12 9.31 19.80
C GLY A 66 -6.17 9.89 18.84
N ALA A 67 -6.09 9.62 17.53
CA ALA A 67 -7.04 10.16 16.54
C ALA A 67 -8.31 9.29 16.34
N GLY A 68 -8.29 8.05 16.82
CA GLY A 68 -9.29 7.02 16.61
C GLY A 68 -9.36 6.51 15.16
N LEU A 69 -10.42 5.76 14.89
CA LEU A 69 -10.81 5.38 13.53
C LEU A 69 -11.53 6.54 12.84
N GLU A 70 -11.00 6.97 11.70
CA GLU A 70 -11.62 7.98 10.86
C GLU A 70 -12.94 7.47 10.28
N SER A 71 -13.97 8.31 10.32
CA SER A 71 -15.30 7.95 9.81
C SER A 71 -15.31 7.88 8.29
N TRP A 72 -16.07 6.93 7.75
CA TRP A 72 -16.37 6.87 6.31
C TRP A 72 -17.14 8.09 5.78
N SER A 73 -17.81 8.85 6.64
CA SER A 73 -18.69 9.96 6.27
C SER A 73 -18.08 11.34 6.50
N SER A 74 -16.85 11.43 7.00
CA SER A 74 -16.14 12.69 7.21
C SER A 74 -14.64 12.57 6.91
N GLY A 75 -13.93 13.70 7.00
CA GLY A 75 -12.47 13.71 6.89
C GLY A 75 -11.94 13.28 5.51
N ALA A 76 -10.75 12.70 5.50
CA ALA A 76 -10.04 12.23 4.32
C ALA A 76 -10.66 10.98 3.71
N LEU A 77 -11.13 10.02 4.52
CA LEU A 77 -11.80 8.82 4.03
C LEU A 77 -13.04 9.13 3.19
N ALA A 78 -13.84 10.14 3.59
CA ALA A 78 -15.01 10.55 2.82
C ALA A 78 -14.68 11.17 1.45
N GLN A 79 -13.43 11.58 1.22
CA GLN A 79 -12.99 12.12 -0.07
C GLN A 79 -12.53 11.03 -1.05
N VAL A 80 -12.34 9.78 -0.60
CA VAL A 80 -11.90 8.70 -1.48
C VAL A 80 -13.04 8.29 -2.42
N PRO A 81 -12.85 8.32 -3.76
CA PRO A 81 -13.87 7.91 -4.72
C PRO A 81 -14.38 6.48 -4.45
N ALA A 82 -15.67 6.24 -4.70
CA ALA A 82 -16.31 4.97 -4.36
C ALA A 82 -15.77 3.75 -5.14
N ASP A 83 -15.19 4.00 -6.30
CA ASP A 83 -14.56 3.03 -7.22
C ASP A 83 -13.03 2.93 -7.06
N CYS A 84 -12.45 3.68 -6.11
CA CYS A 84 -11.05 3.64 -5.73
C CYS A 84 -10.89 2.88 -4.41
N ALA A 85 -9.94 1.95 -4.31
CA ALA A 85 -9.64 1.29 -3.03
C ALA A 85 -9.11 2.32 -2.02
N ALA A 86 -9.67 2.34 -0.81
CA ALA A 86 -9.12 3.08 0.31
C ALA A 86 -8.15 2.15 1.05
N HIS A 87 -6.91 2.57 1.24
CA HIS A 87 -5.98 1.91 2.15
C HIS A 87 -5.88 2.73 3.43
N TYR A 88 -6.56 2.29 4.49
CA TYR A 88 -6.58 3.01 5.75
C TYR A 88 -5.55 2.43 6.73
N SER A 89 -4.63 3.28 7.18
CA SER A 89 -3.63 2.96 8.19
C SER A 89 -3.90 3.77 9.46
N PHE A 90 -4.01 3.10 10.61
CA PHE A 90 -4.26 3.75 11.89
C PHE A 90 -3.29 3.23 12.96
N LYS A 91 -2.89 4.10 13.90
CA LYS A 91 -1.96 3.79 14.99
C LYS A 91 -2.56 4.02 16.38
N ASP A 92 -3.74 3.47 16.64
CA ASP A 92 -4.52 3.85 17.82
C ASP A 92 -5.26 2.67 18.48
N TRP A 93 -4.66 1.48 18.48
CA TRP A 93 -5.30 0.32 19.10
C TRP A 93 -5.44 0.46 20.61
N SER A 94 -4.35 0.84 21.28
CA SER A 94 -4.26 0.84 22.75
C SER A 94 -4.86 2.08 23.42
N SER A 95 -5.00 3.21 22.71
CA SER A 95 -5.48 4.47 23.29
C SER A 95 -6.97 4.78 23.04
N ALA A 96 -7.50 4.56 21.83
CA ALA A 96 -8.87 4.96 21.51
C ALA A 96 -9.67 3.99 20.62
N THR A 97 -9.07 2.91 20.13
CA THR A 97 -9.76 1.91 19.30
C THR A 97 -10.06 0.63 20.09
N SER A 98 -11.00 -0.17 19.62
CA SER A 98 -11.32 -1.48 20.19
C SER A 98 -11.77 -2.44 19.09
N PRO A 99 -11.76 -3.77 19.34
CA PRO A 99 -12.37 -4.75 18.45
C PRO A 99 -13.78 -4.37 17.99
N THR A 100 -14.63 -3.89 18.89
CA THR A 100 -16.01 -3.45 18.58
C THR A 100 -16.01 -2.24 17.65
N ALA A 101 -15.16 -1.23 17.91
CA ALA A 101 -15.09 -0.03 17.08
C ALA A 101 -14.71 -0.35 15.62
N VAL A 102 -13.79 -1.30 15.39
CA VAL A 102 -13.44 -1.72 14.03
C VAL A 102 -14.59 -2.46 13.34
N ARG A 103 -15.31 -3.31 14.09
CA ARG A 103 -16.50 -4.00 13.55
C ARG A 103 -17.59 -3.00 13.15
N ASP A 104 -17.82 -2.00 13.99
CA ASP A 104 -18.80 -0.94 13.71
C ASP A 104 -18.36 -0.07 12.54
N TRP A 105 -17.07 0.26 12.46
CA TRP A 105 -16.47 0.95 11.32
C TRP A 105 -16.69 0.19 10.00
N LEU A 106 -16.46 -1.14 9.99
CA LEU A 106 -16.73 -1.96 8.80
C LEU A 106 -18.23 -2.06 8.49
N SER A 107 -19.09 -2.09 9.51
CA SER A 107 -20.54 -2.06 9.34
C SER A 107 -21.01 -0.76 8.68
N ALA A 108 -20.41 0.38 9.07
CA ALA A 108 -20.71 1.71 8.55
C ALA A 108 -20.16 1.98 7.13
N ARG A 109 -19.32 1.10 6.57
CA ARG A 109 -18.73 1.27 5.24
C ARG A 109 -19.81 1.55 4.17
N PRO A 110 -19.70 2.59 3.33
CA PRO A 110 -20.75 2.94 2.37
C PRO A 110 -21.08 1.82 1.38
N VAL A 111 -22.37 1.63 1.07
CA VAL A 111 -22.84 0.60 0.12
C VAL A 111 -22.28 0.82 -1.29
N ALA A 112 -22.05 2.07 -1.70
CA ALA A 112 -21.48 2.42 -2.99
C ALA A 112 -20.07 1.81 -3.22
N ARG A 113 -19.36 1.46 -2.14
CA ARG A 113 -18.00 0.89 -2.22
C ARG A 113 -17.99 -0.64 -2.33
N ARG A 114 -19.13 -1.33 -2.41
CA ARG A 114 -19.20 -2.81 -2.43
C ARG A 114 -18.45 -3.48 -3.59
N GLN A 115 -18.12 -2.74 -4.64
CA GLN A 115 -17.39 -3.26 -5.80
C GLN A 115 -15.86 -3.21 -5.63
N VAL A 116 -15.35 -2.51 -4.63
CA VAL A 116 -13.92 -2.42 -4.32
C VAL A 116 -13.62 -3.11 -2.99
N VAL A 117 -12.42 -3.67 -2.89
CA VAL A 117 -11.87 -4.20 -1.64
C VAL A 117 -10.94 -3.13 -1.08
N ASP A 118 -11.29 -2.58 0.09
CA ASP A 118 -10.46 -1.61 0.81
C ASP A 118 -9.37 -2.34 1.60
N LEU A 119 -8.28 -1.66 1.95
CA LEU A 119 -7.18 -2.22 2.73
C LEU A 119 -7.18 -1.57 4.11
N LEU A 120 -6.90 -2.36 5.15
CA LEU A 120 -6.79 -1.90 6.52
C LEU A 120 -5.47 -2.37 7.13
N THR A 121 -4.76 -1.42 7.71
CA THR A 121 -3.49 -1.64 8.40
C THR A 121 -3.55 -1.04 9.79
N LEU A 122 -3.21 -1.85 10.77
CA LEU A 122 -2.96 -1.42 12.14
C LEU A 122 -1.45 -1.29 12.36
N ASP A 123 -1.03 -0.18 12.97
CA ASP A 123 0.35 0.08 13.42
C ASP A 123 1.39 -0.24 12.35
N HIS A 124 1.34 0.48 11.22
CA HIS A 124 2.36 0.30 10.17
C HIS A 124 3.77 0.64 10.66
N GLU A 125 4.75 -0.09 10.15
CA GLU A 125 6.17 0.06 10.45
C GLU A 125 6.49 0.01 11.96
N PRO A 126 5.93 -0.93 12.74
CA PRO A 126 6.10 -0.96 14.19
C PRO A 126 7.56 -1.22 14.59
N GLU A 127 8.36 -1.80 13.71
CA GLU A 127 9.78 -2.09 13.96
C GLU A 127 10.67 -0.83 14.04
N GLN A 128 10.15 0.33 13.67
CA GLN A 128 10.86 1.60 13.84
C GLN A 128 10.99 1.99 15.31
N GLN A 129 10.05 1.55 16.16
CA GLN A 129 10.01 1.83 17.60
C GLN A 129 10.10 3.34 17.88
N ASN A 130 9.37 4.13 17.09
CA ASN A 130 9.34 5.59 17.16
C ASN A 130 8.01 6.05 17.76
N GLY A 131 8.07 6.93 18.76
CA GLY A 131 6.86 7.44 19.41
C GLY A 131 6.08 6.35 20.14
N ASP A 132 4.83 6.13 19.75
CA ASP A 132 3.89 5.23 20.40
C ASP A 132 3.82 3.83 19.75
N ASP A 133 4.83 3.45 18.96
CA ASP A 133 4.89 2.13 18.32
C ASP A 133 4.83 0.99 19.36
N PRO A 134 4.03 -0.06 19.12
CA PRO A 134 3.88 -1.15 20.08
C PRO A 134 5.15 -2.00 20.18
N THR A 135 5.36 -2.61 21.35
CA THR A 135 6.36 -3.68 21.49
C THR A 135 6.01 -4.86 20.57
N PRO A 136 6.96 -5.71 20.16
CA PRO A 136 6.66 -6.88 19.31
C PRO A 136 5.56 -7.79 19.88
N ALA A 137 5.51 -7.97 21.21
CA ALA A 137 4.49 -8.79 21.85
C ALA A 137 3.11 -8.13 21.79
N ALA A 138 3.03 -6.82 22.04
CA ALA A 138 1.81 -6.04 21.92
C ALA A 138 1.31 -6.06 20.47
N TYR A 139 2.17 -5.74 19.49
CA TYR A 139 1.82 -5.74 18.07
C TYR A 139 1.19 -7.06 17.61
N ARG A 140 1.78 -8.20 18.02
CA ARG A 140 1.23 -9.52 17.72
C ARG A 140 -0.15 -9.73 18.34
N GLN A 141 -0.33 -9.34 19.59
CA GLN A 141 -1.61 -9.44 20.29
C GLN A 141 -2.68 -8.57 19.61
N GLU A 142 -2.38 -7.30 19.34
CA GLU A 142 -3.30 -6.35 18.72
C GLU A 142 -3.77 -6.83 17.34
N TRP A 143 -2.87 -7.42 16.54
CA TRP A 143 -3.24 -8.04 15.27
C TRP A 143 -4.11 -9.29 15.41
N GLN A 144 -3.88 -10.13 16.43
CA GLN A 144 -4.77 -11.25 16.72
C GLN A 144 -6.17 -10.76 17.10
N GLU A 145 -6.26 -9.70 17.91
CA GLU A 145 -7.51 -9.07 18.30
C GLU A 145 -8.23 -8.46 17.09
N LEU A 146 -7.52 -7.76 16.20
CA LEU A 146 -8.08 -7.21 14.95
C LEU A 146 -8.63 -8.32 14.03
N VAL A 147 -7.85 -9.37 13.83
CA VAL A 147 -8.27 -10.53 13.02
C VAL A 147 -9.51 -11.18 13.63
N ALA A 148 -9.52 -11.41 14.94
CA ALA A 148 -10.65 -11.98 15.66
C ALA A 148 -11.88 -11.06 15.62
N ALA A 149 -11.68 -9.75 15.73
CA ALA A 149 -12.73 -8.76 15.65
C ALA A 149 -13.46 -8.84 14.30
N LEU A 150 -12.76 -9.05 13.19
CA LEU A 150 -13.38 -9.13 11.88
C LEU A 150 -13.79 -10.55 11.46
N ALA A 151 -13.39 -11.57 12.22
CA ALA A 151 -13.81 -12.94 11.98
C ALA A 151 -15.34 -13.07 12.00
N GLY A 152 -15.89 -13.74 10.99
CA GLY A 152 -17.33 -13.93 10.84
C GLY A 152 -18.15 -12.65 10.53
N HIS A 153 -17.51 -11.49 10.37
CA HIS A 153 -18.23 -10.28 10.00
C HIS A 153 -18.86 -10.43 8.59
N PRO A 154 -20.14 -10.12 8.36
CA PRO A 154 -20.81 -10.32 7.06
C PRO A 154 -20.12 -9.62 5.88
N ARG A 155 -19.41 -8.53 6.19
CA ARG A 155 -18.66 -7.70 5.23
C ARG A 155 -17.15 -7.95 5.22
N ARG A 156 -16.66 -8.99 5.91
CA ARG A 156 -15.21 -9.28 6.01
C ARG A 156 -14.51 -9.32 4.66
N ARG A 157 -15.16 -9.85 3.63
CA ARG A 157 -14.66 -9.94 2.26
C ARG A 157 -14.48 -8.59 1.55
N GLU A 158 -15.01 -7.50 2.11
CA GLU A 158 -14.92 -6.16 1.53
C GLU A 158 -13.66 -5.40 1.96
N VAL A 159 -12.89 -5.95 2.91
CA VAL A 159 -11.64 -5.36 3.40
C VAL A 159 -10.54 -6.41 3.40
N TRP A 160 -9.33 -6.02 3.01
CA TRP A 160 -8.11 -6.78 3.21
C TRP A 160 -7.37 -6.31 4.45
N LEU A 161 -6.97 -7.26 5.29
CA LEU A 161 -6.06 -7.01 6.40
C LEU A 161 -4.62 -7.12 5.91
N VAL A 162 -3.85 -6.03 6.07
CA VAL A 162 -2.50 -5.89 5.51
C VAL A 162 -1.54 -5.36 6.58
N PRO A 163 -0.78 -6.21 7.29
CA PRO A 163 0.33 -5.74 8.11
C PRO A 163 1.40 -5.12 7.22
N VAL A 164 1.90 -3.95 7.60
CA VAL A 164 2.85 -3.16 6.81
C VAL A 164 4.11 -2.92 7.61
N PHE A 165 5.26 -3.17 6.99
CA PHE A 165 6.58 -3.03 7.59
C PHE A 165 7.52 -2.27 6.66
N THR A 166 8.63 -1.77 7.16
CA THR A 166 9.67 -1.15 6.33
C THR A 166 10.59 -2.23 5.75
N GLU A 167 10.83 -2.17 4.43
CA GLU A 167 11.84 -3.03 3.78
C GLU A 167 13.25 -2.81 4.36
N TYR A 168 13.54 -1.58 4.77
CA TYR A 168 14.82 -1.19 5.35
C TYR A 168 15.19 -1.99 6.61
N TYR A 169 14.25 -2.09 7.57
CA TYR A 169 14.47 -2.77 8.85
C TYR A 169 14.43 -4.28 8.69
N ALA A 170 13.49 -4.80 7.91
CA ALA A 170 13.34 -6.24 7.68
C ALA A 170 14.60 -6.89 7.08
N ARG A 171 15.40 -6.13 6.30
CA ARG A 171 16.69 -6.61 5.80
C ARG A 171 17.84 -6.62 6.80
N ARG A 172 17.79 -5.74 7.81
CA ARG A 172 18.93 -5.46 8.70
C ARG A 172 18.81 -6.13 10.05
N THR A 173 17.61 -6.57 10.43
CA THR A 173 17.35 -7.15 11.75
C THR A 173 17.05 -8.65 11.61
N ALA A 174 17.99 -9.49 12.02
CA ALA A 174 17.87 -10.95 11.90
C ALA A 174 16.69 -11.54 12.69
N THR A 175 16.23 -10.88 13.76
CA THR A 175 15.09 -11.32 14.59
C THR A 175 13.73 -10.84 14.07
N TRP A 176 13.71 -10.02 13.01
CA TRP A 176 12.49 -9.34 12.54
C TRP A 176 11.31 -10.30 12.34
N TRP A 177 11.55 -11.50 11.80
CA TRP A 177 10.48 -12.47 11.58
C TRP A 177 9.86 -12.96 12.88
N ALA A 178 10.69 -13.21 13.91
CA ALA A 178 10.22 -13.63 15.22
C ALA A 178 9.46 -12.51 15.94
N ASP A 179 9.85 -11.26 15.70
CA ASP A 179 9.27 -10.09 16.35
C ASP A 179 7.96 -9.64 15.68
N PHE A 180 8.02 -9.28 14.40
CA PHE A 180 6.93 -8.62 13.67
C PHE A 180 6.39 -9.46 12.52
N GLY A 181 7.29 -10.12 11.77
CA GLY A 181 6.92 -10.85 10.57
C GLY A 181 5.82 -11.88 10.82
N VAL A 182 5.84 -12.57 11.98
CA VAL A 182 4.86 -13.59 12.42
C VAL A 182 3.42 -13.22 12.08
N VAL A 183 3.05 -11.94 12.24
CA VAL A 183 1.71 -11.42 11.94
C VAL A 183 1.27 -11.70 10.50
N SER A 184 2.18 -11.63 9.53
CA SER A 184 1.89 -11.89 8.10
C SER A 184 1.41 -13.32 7.84
N GLY A 185 1.71 -14.25 8.76
CA GLY A 185 1.29 -15.65 8.69
C GLY A 185 -0.06 -15.93 9.35
N TYR A 186 -0.69 -14.97 10.03
CA TYR A 186 -1.95 -15.21 10.73
C TYR A 186 -3.09 -15.56 9.78
N ALA A 187 -3.94 -16.50 10.22
CA ALA A 187 -5.16 -16.84 9.51
C ALA A 187 -6.11 -15.64 9.54
N GLY A 188 -6.50 -15.13 8.36
CA GLY A 188 -7.30 -13.90 8.26
C GLY A 188 -6.49 -12.65 7.93
N VAL A 189 -5.17 -12.72 7.77
CA VAL A 189 -4.40 -11.71 7.01
C VAL A 189 -4.50 -12.02 5.52
N ASP A 190 -4.72 -11.01 4.68
CA ASP A 190 -5.00 -11.20 3.24
C ASP A 190 -3.78 -10.93 2.35
N ALA A 191 -2.96 -9.93 2.71
CA ALA A 191 -1.74 -9.54 2.01
C ALA A 191 -0.66 -9.13 3.01
N VAL A 192 0.58 -8.97 2.57
CA VAL A 192 1.65 -8.33 3.37
C VAL A 192 2.09 -7.05 2.69
N GLY A 193 2.32 -6.01 3.47
CA GLY A 193 2.79 -4.72 3.00
C GLY A 193 4.27 -4.50 3.31
N PHE A 194 4.99 -3.93 2.36
CA PHE A 194 6.30 -3.33 2.63
C PHE A 194 6.35 -1.89 2.15
N ASP A 195 6.75 -0.99 3.04
CA ASP A 195 7.13 0.38 2.72
C ASP A 195 8.57 0.35 2.20
N ILE A 196 8.74 0.82 0.95
CA ILE A 196 9.96 0.67 0.16
C ILE A 196 10.42 2.04 -0.35
N TYR A 197 11.50 2.50 0.27
CA TYR A 197 12.16 3.76 -0.03
C TYR A 197 13.55 3.57 -0.61
N ASP A 198 14.00 4.51 -1.43
CA ASP A 198 15.43 4.64 -1.78
C ASP A 198 16.19 5.61 -0.86
N ALA A 199 15.56 5.98 0.27
CA ALA A 199 16.16 6.81 1.31
C ALA A 199 17.34 6.07 1.95
N GLY A 200 18.47 6.77 2.09
CA GLY A 200 19.69 6.22 2.72
C GLY A 200 20.69 5.55 1.77
N TYR A 201 20.37 5.36 0.49
CA TYR A 201 21.32 4.88 -0.52
C TYR A 201 21.91 6.04 -1.31
N GLU A 202 23.21 6.01 -1.60
CA GLU A 202 23.88 7.09 -2.35
C GLU A 202 23.43 7.15 -3.83
N ARG A 203 23.13 6.00 -4.43
CA ARG A 203 22.68 5.86 -5.83
C ARG A 203 21.32 5.20 -5.91
N TYR A 204 20.65 5.35 -7.05
CA TYR A 204 19.38 4.65 -7.28
C TYR A 204 19.61 3.14 -7.30
N ARG A 205 18.80 2.41 -6.54
CA ARG A 205 18.84 0.94 -6.56
C ARG A 205 18.22 0.42 -7.85
N THR A 206 18.73 -0.69 -8.36
CA THR A 206 18.07 -1.43 -9.45
C THR A 206 16.70 -1.94 -8.98
N PRO A 207 15.77 -2.24 -9.91
CA PRO A 207 14.46 -2.79 -9.54
C PRO A 207 14.54 -4.08 -8.72
N VAL A 208 15.51 -4.95 -9.01
CA VAL A 208 15.74 -6.20 -8.27
C VAL A 208 16.23 -5.91 -6.84
N GLU A 209 17.29 -5.12 -6.68
CA GLU A 209 17.84 -4.77 -5.37
C GLU A 209 16.80 -4.12 -4.46
N ARG A 210 15.86 -3.38 -5.04
CA ARG A 210 14.84 -2.66 -4.31
C ARG A 210 13.65 -3.52 -3.91
N ASN A 211 13.11 -4.33 -4.82
CA ASN A 211 11.78 -4.93 -4.63
C ASN A 211 11.83 -6.44 -4.31
N ASP A 212 12.86 -7.17 -4.74
CA ASP A 212 12.83 -8.63 -4.72
C ASP A 212 12.87 -9.23 -3.32
N PHE A 213 13.40 -8.50 -2.34
CA PHE A 213 13.31 -8.93 -0.95
C PHE A 213 11.87 -8.96 -0.45
N ALA A 214 11.12 -7.86 -0.63
CA ALA A 214 9.72 -7.78 -0.20
C ALA A 214 8.87 -8.83 -0.94
N LEU A 215 9.11 -9.00 -2.25
CA LEU A 215 8.47 -10.05 -3.05
C LEU A 215 8.79 -11.45 -2.51
N ALA A 216 10.05 -11.74 -2.20
CA ALA A 216 10.46 -13.02 -1.63
C ALA A 216 9.79 -13.26 -0.27
N GLN A 217 9.70 -12.25 0.59
CA GLN A 217 9.01 -12.38 1.89
C GLN A 217 7.50 -12.64 1.73
N ALA A 218 6.83 -11.93 0.83
CA ALA A 218 5.42 -12.15 0.53
C ALA A 218 5.15 -13.56 0.00
N ARG A 219 5.97 -14.03 -0.94
CA ARG A 219 5.91 -15.40 -1.47
C ARG A 219 6.19 -16.45 -0.41
N ARG A 220 7.12 -16.19 0.51
CA ARG A 220 7.45 -17.10 1.63
C ARG A 220 6.26 -17.38 2.52
N VAL A 221 5.38 -16.39 2.72
CA VAL A 221 4.14 -16.55 3.52
C VAL A 221 2.91 -16.88 2.68
N GLY A 222 3.07 -17.03 1.36
CA GLY A 222 1.98 -17.32 0.44
C GLY A 222 0.95 -16.19 0.33
N ARG A 223 1.37 -14.93 0.49
CA ARG A 223 0.48 -13.76 0.43
C ARG A 223 0.87 -12.83 -0.73
N PRO A 224 -0.09 -12.11 -1.34
CA PRO A 224 0.22 -11.00 -2.23
C PRO A 224 1.03 -9.92 -1.53
N LEU A 225 1.88 -9.22 -2.28
CA LEU A 225 2.61 -8.05 -1.82
C LEU A 225 1.82 -6.77 -2.13
N VAL A 226 1.55 -5.97 -1.12
CA VAL A 226 1.19 -4.56 -1.27
C VAL A 226 2.46 -3.74 -1.05
N VAL A 227 2.67 -2.66 -1.80
CA VAL A 227 3.72 -1.66 -1.51
C VAL A 227 3.03 -0.36 -1.10
N PRO A 228 2.70 -0.20 0.19
CA PRO A 228 1.85 0.90 0.67
C PRO A 228 2.55 2.25 0.65
N GLU A 229 3.88 2.26 0.69
CA GLU A 229 4.70 3.45 0.45
C GLU A 229 5.82 3.10 -0.50
N TRP A 230 5.73 3.67 -1.69
CA TRP A 230 6.77 3.58 -2.70
C TRP A 230 7.29 4.97 -3.00
N GLY A 231 8.52 5.24 -2.59
CA GLY A 231 9.11 6.58 -2.69
C GLY A 231 10.53 6.59 -3.24
N ILE A 232 10.79 7.39 -4.28
CA ILE A 232 12.14 7.63 -4.80
C ILE A 232 12.52 9.10 -4.54
N LYS A 233 13.50 9.29 -3.65
CA LYS A 233 14.14 10.60 -3.41
C LYS A 233 15.10 10.93 -4.55
N ARG A 234 15.05 12.17 -5.03
CA ARG A 234 16.05 12.68 -5.99
C ARG A 234 17.44 12.82 -5.34
N LYS A 235 18.48 12.43 -6.08
CA LYS A 235 19.88 12.38 -5.63
C LYS A 235 20.72 13.33 -6.48
N PRO A 236 20.60 14.67 -6.32
CA PRO A 236 21.30 15.61 -7.20
C PRO A 236 22.81 15.56 -7.05
N THR A 237 23.30 15.17 -5.88
CA THR A 237 24.72 15.03 -5.56
C THR A 237 24.96 13.72 -4.82
N LEU A 238 26.14 13.14 -5.04
CA LEU A 238 26.69 12.04 -4.23
C LEU A 238 27.20 12.56 -2.88
N ASN A 239 27.56 11.67 -1.96
CA ASN A 239 28.12 12.05 -0.67
C ASN A 239 29.47 12.77 -0.82
N SER A 240 30.18 12.52 -1.92
CA SER A 240 31.40 13.23 -2.31
C SER A 240 31.18 14.67 -2.79
N GLY A 241 29.93 15.12 -2.92
CA GLY A 241 29.57 16.43 -3.48
C GLY A 241 29.51 16.48 -5.02
N VAL A 242 29.89 15.39 -5.70
CA VAL A 242 29.82 15.30 -7.16
C VAL A 242 28.36 15.26 -7.62
N ALA A 243 28.02 16.07 -8.63
CA ALA A 243 26.68 16.06 -9.23
C ALA A 243 26.35 14.69 -9.84
N TYR A 244 25.14 14.18 -9.58
CA TYR A 244 24.68 12.87 -10.03
C TYR A 244 23.37 12.95 -10.80
N ASP A 245 22.28 13.42 -10.17
CA ASP A 245 20.98 13.64 -10.84
C ASP A 245 20.42 15.06 -10.62
N PRO A 246 21.18 16.11 -10.99
CA PRO A 246 20.80 17.48 -10.73
C PRO A 246 19.56 17.92 -11.52
N ASN A 247 19.04 17.14 -12.46
CA ASN A 247 17.82 17.47 -13.21
C ASN A 247 16.65 16.48 -12.99
N GLY A 248 16.84 15.41 -12.21
CA GLY A 248 15.79 14.44 -11.90
C GLY A 248 15.55 13.40 -13.00
N THR A 249 16.35 13.41 -14.08
CA THR A 249 16.18 12.48 -15.22
C THR A 249 16.44 11.05 -14.79
N LEU A 250 17.47 10.82 -13.96
CA LEU A 250 17.78 9.48 -13.46
C LEU A 250 16.72 9.01 -12.46
N CYS A 251 16.20 9.89 -11.61
CA CYS A 251 15.08 9.60 -10.72
C CYS A 251 13.83 9.18 -11.51
N ALA A 252 13.48 9.96 -12.54
CA ALA A 252 12.35 9.67 -13.41
C ALA A 252 12.51 8.33 -14.14
N GLN A 253 13.72 8.00 -14.58
CA GLN A 253 14.01 6.69 -15.18
C GLN A 253 13.89 5.57 -14.15
N ALA A 254 14.48 5.73 -12.96
CA ALA A 254 14.38 4.75 -11.88
C ALA A 254 12.92 4.47 -11.49
N MET A 255 12.05 5.49 -11.50
CA MET A 255 10.61 5.31 -11.28
C MET A 255 9.97 4.40 -12.35
N ARG A 256 10.28 4.63 -13.63
CA ARG A 256 9.76 3.82 -14.74
C ARG A 256 10.27 2.37 -14.69
N ASP A 257 11.56 2.18 -14.45
CA ASP A 257 12.19 0.85 -14.40
C ASP A 257 11.61 0.01 -13.26
N ASN A 258 11.46 0.61 -12.07
CA ASN A 258 10.84 -0.05 -10.93
C ASN A 258 9.37 -0.37 -11.19
N MET A 259 8.58 0.56 -11.74
CA MET A 259 7.17 0.29 -12.03
C MET A 259 7.00 -0.79 -13.10
N THR A 260 7.88 -0.84 -14.10
CA THR A 260 7.91 -1.92 -15.10
C THR A 260 8.15 -3.27 -14.44
N HIS A 261 9.14 -3.35 -13.54
CA HIS A 261 9.42 -4.56 -12.77
C HIS A 261 8.25 -4.99 -11.88
N LEU A 262 7.66 -4.06 -11.13
CA LEU A 262 6.52 -4.31 -10.24
C LEU A 262 5.28 -4.76 -11.02
N ARG A 263 5.01 -4.16 -12.18
CA ARG A 263 3.91 -4.56 -13.07
C ARG A 263 4.06 -6.01 -13.55
N ALA A 264 5.29 -6.47 -13.78
CA ALA A 264 5.55 -7.85 -14.19
C ALA A 264 5.28 -8.90 -13.09
N GLN A 265 5.11 -8.51 -11.82
CA GLN A 265 4.94 -9.45 -10.70
C GLN A 265 3.49 -9.88 -10.53
N PRO A 266 3.12 -11.16 -10.70
CA PRO A 266 1.73 -11.60 -10.70
C PRO A 266 1.05 -11.59 -9.32
N ASP A 267 1.80 -11.28 -8.26
CA ASP A 267 1.41 -11.32 -6.86
C ASP A 267 1.44 -9.93 -6.21
N LEU A 268 1.54 -8.87 -7.02
CA LEU A 268 1.56 -7.48 -6.56
C LEU A 268 0.32 -6.73 -7.09
N PRO A 269 -0.76 -6.60 -6.29
CA PRO A 269 -1.98 -5.89 -6.69
C PRO A 269 -1.92 -4.37 -6.52
N TYR A 270 -1.17 -3.84 -5.54
CA TYR A 270 -1.21 -2.42 -5.17
C TYR A 270 0.19 -1.85 -4.91
N VAL A 271 0.47 -0.68 -5.47
CA VAL A 271 1.61 0.19 -5.13
C VAL A 271 1.09 1.60 -4.92
N GLU A 272 1.54 2.26 -3.87
CA GLU A 272 1.09 3.61 -3.51
C GLU A 272 2.28 4.56 -3.42
N TRP A 273 2.30 5.61 -4.25
CA TRP A 273 3.38 6.60 -4.20
C TRP A 273 3.31 7.41 -2.92
N PHE A 274 4.41 7.45 -2.17
CA PHE A 274 4.49 8.24 -0.95
C PHE A 274 4.68 9.73 -1.26
N TYR A 275 3.60 10.51 -1.29
CA TYR A 275 3.64 11.93 -1.63
C TYR A 275 4.00 12.82 -0.43
N ARG A 276 5.02 12.43 0.36
CA ARG A 276 5.49 13.20 1.52
C ARG A 276 7.01 13.34 1.55
N GLY A 277 7.49 14.28 2.36
CA GLY A 277 8.91 14.53 2.59
C GLY A 277 9.70 14.63 1.28
N ASP A 278 10.82 13.91 1.21
CA ASP A 278 11.71 13.87 0.05
C ASP A 278 11.11 13.19 -1.20
N CYS A 279 9.93 12.58 -1.11
CA CYS A 279 9.21 11.94 -2.21
C CYS A 279 8.01 12.77 -2.69
N ASN A 280 7.71 13.89 -2.04
CA ASN A 280 6.71 14.85 -2.50
C ASN A 280 7.17 15.45 -3.84
N LEU A 281 6.38 15.24 -4.90
CA LEU A 281 6.70 15.67 -6.26
C LEU A 281 6.42 17.16 -6.51
N ASP A 282 5.72 17.84 -5.61
CA ASP A 282 5.54 19.29 -5.62
C ASP A 282 6.56 20.01 -4.75
N ALA A 283 7.31 19.28 -3.91
CA ALA A 283 8.28 19.90 -3.04
C ALA A 283 9.39 20.56 -3.86
N THR A 284 9.57 21.85 -3.61
CA THR A 284 10.76 22.59 -4.01
C THR A 284 11.88 22.19 -3.04
N LEU A 285 12.91 21.51 -3.53
CA LEU A 285 14.02 21.05 -2.70
C LEU A 285 15.18 22.03 -2.82
N THR A 286 15.54 22.66 -1.70
CA THR A 286 16.76 23.47 -1.58
C THR A 286 17.85 22.62 -0.92
N TYR A 287 18.93 22.34 -1.64
CA TYR A 287 20.05 21.57 -1.12
C TYR A 287 21.06 22.48 -0.41
N PRO A 288 21.97 21.93 0.42
CA PRO A 288 23.03 22.71 1.08
C PRO A 288 23.91 23.55 0.13
N SER A 289 23.95 23.20 -1.16
CA SER A 289 24.59 23.99 -2.21
C SER A 289 23.87 25.29 -2.58
N GLY A 290 22.69 25.58 -2.00
CA GLY A 290 21.83 26.71 -2.32
C GLY A 290 20.99 26.53 -3.59
N GLN A 291 21.19 25.44 -4.34
CA GLN A 291 20.40 25.16 -5.53
C GLN A 291 19.00 24.68 -5.17
N THR A 292 18.02 25.31 -5.82
CA THR A 292 16.60 24.98 -5.74
C THR A 292 16.21 24.14 -6.94
N TYR A 293 15.59 22.99 -6.70
CA TYR A 293 15.14 22.10 -7.77
C TYR A 293 13.62 21.95 -7.77
N VAL A 294 13.05 22.08 -8.96
CA VAL A 294 11.70 21.61 -9.28
C VAL A 294 11.77 20.18 -9.83
N ARG A 295 10.72 19.39 -9.55
CA ARG A 295 10.67 17.95 -9.85
C ARG A 295 9.86 17.65 -11.11
N ASP A 296 10.12 18.39 -12.19
CA ASP A 296 9.33 18.29 -13.44
C ASP A 296 9.46 16.90 -14.10
N ALA A 297 10.69 16.37 -14.19
CA ALA A 297 10.95 15.07 -14.80
C ALA A 297 10.25 13.94 -14.03
N GLU A 298 10.29 14.00 -12.69
CA GLU A 298 9.64 13.02 -11.82
C GLU A 298 8.11 13.14 -11.87
N ARG A 299 7.56 14.37 -11.91
CA ARG A 299 6.12 14.60 -12.11
C ARG A 299 5.65 14.03 -13.45
N ALA A 300 6.37 14.31 -14.53
CA ALA A 300 6.05 13.78 -15.85
C ALA A 300 6.09 12.24 -15.87
N ALA A 301 7.10 11.63 -15.23
CA ALA A 301 7.17 10.19 -15.08
C ALA A 301 5.97 9.63 -14.29
N PHE A 302 5.61 10.24 -13.16
CA PHE A 302 4.47 9.77 -12.38
C PHE A 302 3.16 9.86 -13.16
N VAL A 303 2.92 10.95 -13.90
CA VAL A 303 1.75 11.08 -14.80
C VAL A 303 1.70 9.92 -15.80
N GLN A 304 2.82 9.59 -16.45
CA GLN A 304 2.91 8.46 -17.38
C GLN A 304 2.61 7.11 -16.71
N LEU A 305 3.00 6.94 -15.45
CA LEU A 305 2.73 5.71 -14.70
C LEU A 305 1.27 5.61 -14.26
N THR A 306 0.58 6.72 -14.05
CA THR A 306 -0.84 6.75 -13.63
C THR A 306 -1.85 6.72 -14.78
N ALA A 307 -1.40 6.95 -16.02
CA ALA A 307 -2.21 6.86 -17.24
C ALA A 307 -2.53 5.40 -17.60
#